data_AF-A0A3M1L9B6-F1
#
_entry.id   AF-A0A3M1L9B6-F1
#
_cell.length_a   1.000
_cell.length_b   1.000
_cell.length_c   1.000
_cell.angle_alpha   90.00
_cell.angle_beta   90.00
_cell.angle_gamma   90.00
#
_symmetry.space_group_name_H-M   'P 1'
#
loop_
_entity.id
_entity.type
_entity.pdbx_description
1 polymer ?
#
loop_
_entity_poly.entity_id
_entity_poly.type
_entity_poly.pdbx_seq_one_letter_code
_entity_poly.pdbx_strand_id
1 'polypeptide(L)'
;MTQPSKRTPSYFRGALVAGNLTLVALLLFASLFYDNWTNTLDTNGRWESSKVKLGRGVQGAVYFMVTRVALADNHLNLGAWEGYQELFFKEALQPAEIALQFRLSDTSRLAVFFHRGAGRRCGLRLSNDPAHPSMWFEADEEGRFLEREPLPIQPQPGKWHRLELRRDSLRGLVLQLDGRETAARENACPMNAIGFRGCARAVWVDEIEARDPQGNLLMRESFTRRVHYPVRVGVWGLILVVFNLALWGMRHRKGPLYLFLLLTFFGALGALAVWLFQESYYEYRYPARPIEVALHERKAHKYPNPIEYEEAVRAKVAALPAGRQEGLFRILFIGTSQTWGAGASTPEKTWVRRVERGLNARCPHRRFECINTGIPGYHADTLFKLYQLDWQRLEPDAMVINLSNNDNDMERFQANLRNFLHVNRRRGIPTFFLLEANHDDNPRIQLRHRAMQEVIDSENVPALDMHHYLLQKSDEGFLWWDFVHLADFGQRLLAERLLEFLLPHLCPESDAPPPLATPPRLSGRVEPPNVGS
;
A
#
# COMPACT_ATOMS: atom_id res chain seq x y z
N MET A 1 46.80 58.76 -38.81
CA MET A 1 45.74 58.51 -37.81
C MET A 1 45.67 57.01 -37.54
N THR A 2 46.29 56.54 -36.45
CA THR A 2 46.20 55.15 -36.01
C THR A 2 44.83 54.94 -35.38
N GLN A 3 43.99 54.07 -35.99
CA GLN A 3 42.71 53.72 -35.38
C GLN A 3 42.97 53.11 -34.00
N PRO A 4 42.32 53.62 -32.93
CA PRO A 4 42.49 53.04 -31.60
C PRO A 4 42.07 51.57 -31.66
N SER A 5 43.00 50.66 -31.32
CA SER A 5 42.70 49.24 -31.30
C SER A 5 41.56 49.02 -30.31
N LYS A 6 40.42 48.53 -30.82
CA LYS A 6 39.25 48.19 -30.00
C LYS A 6 39.59 46.94 -29.18
N ARG A 7 40.40 47.10 -28.13
CA ARG A 7 40.62 46.04 -27.14
C ARG A 7 39.26 45.72 -26.53
N THR A 8 38.84 44.47 -26.65
CA THR A 8 37.66 43.96 -25.94
C THR A 8 37.89 44.22 -24.45
N PRO A 9 36.94 44.84 -23.73
CA PRO A 9 37.10 45.12 -22.31
C PRO A 9 37.39 43.82 -21.56
N SER A 10 38.39 43.81 -20.67
CA SER A 10 38.73 42.64 -19.84
C SER A 10 37.50 42.11 -19.08
N TYR A 11 36.61 43.01 -18.66
CA TYR A 11 35.33 42.71 -18.02
C TYR A 11 34.39 41.82 -18.86
N PHE A 12 34.43 41.90 -20.20
CA PHE A 12 33.59 41.05 -21.05
C PHE A 12 34.01 39.58 -20.98
N ARG A 13 35.31 39.30 -20.89
CA ARG A 13 35.82 37.93 -20.75
C ARG A 13 35.44 37.34 -19.40
N GLY A 14 35.58 38.12 -18.32
CA GLY A 14 35.15 37.69 -16.99
C GLY A 14 33.65 37.40 -16.93
N ALA A 15 32.83 38.28 -17.49
CA ALA A 15 31.39 38.08 -17.60
C ALA A 15 31.02 36.83 -18.40
N LEU A 16 31.69 36.58 -19.53
CA LEU A 16 31.46 35.39 -20.36
C LEU A 16 31.79 34.10 -19.61
N VAL A 17 32.92 34.06 -18.88
CA VAL A 17 33.30 32.90 -18.07
C VAL A 17 32.30 32.68 -16.94
N ALA A 18 31.97 33.71 -16.17
CA ALA A 18 31.01 33.62 -15.08
C ALA A 18 29.61 33.18 -15.55
N GLY A 19 29.15 33.73 -16.69
CA GLY A 19 27.88 33.35 -17.31
C GLY A 19 27.87 31.88 -17.75
N ASN A 20 28.95 31.40 -18.37
CA ASN A 20 29.08 29.99 -18.75
C ASN A 20 29.11 29.06 -17.54
N LEU A 21 29.88 29.39 -16.50
CA LEU A 21 29.92 28.58 -15.28
C LEU A 21 28.54 28.51 -14.61
N THR A 22 27.83 29.63 -14.55
CA THR A 22 26.47 29.68 -13.98
C THR A 22 25.50 28.87 -14.82
N LEU A 23 25.57 28.97 -16.15
CA LEU A 23 24.75 28.17 -17.04
C LEU A 23 25.06 26.68 -16.86
N VAL A 24 26.32 26.27 -16.90
CA VAL A 24 26.71 24.87 -16.65
C VAL A 24 26.15 24.36 -15.33
N ALA A 25 26.27 25.15 -14.24
CA ALA A 25 25.69 24.79 -12.94
C ALA A 25 24.17 24.61 -13.02
N LEU A 26 23.45 25.54 -13.68
CA LEU A 26 22.00 25.46 -13.92
C LEU A 26 21.59 24.23 -14.72
N LEU A 27 22.35 23.87 -15.76
CA LEU A 27 22.09 22.72 -16.61
C LEU A 27 22.35 21.40 -15.87
N LEU A 28 23.47 21.32 -15.13
CA LEU A 28 23.75 20.19 -14.25
C LEU A 28 22.64 20.02 -13.21
N PHE A 29 22.23 21.12 -12.59
CA PHE A 29 21.15 21.16 -11.64
C PHE A 29 19.83 20.66 -12.24
N ALA A 30 19.42 21.21 -13.38
CA ALA A 30 18.19 20.80 -14.07
C ALA A 30 18.25 19.32 -14.47
N SER A 31 19.43 18.82 -14.83
CA SER A 31 19.68 17.41 -15.14
C SER A 31 19.46 16.51 -13.92
N LEU A 32 20.07 16.86 -12.78
CA LEU A 32 19.93 16.15 -11.50
C LEU A 32 18.48 16.19 -11.00
N PHE A 33 17.86 17.36 -11.06
CA PHE A 33 16.46 17.55 -10.73
C PHE A 33 15.56 16.65 -11.57
N TYR A 34 15.74 16.68 -12.90
CA TYR A 34 14.94 15.87 -13.80
C TYR A 34 15.18 14.38 -13.54
N ASP A 35 16.42 13.97 -13.24
CA ASP A 35 16.72 12.58 -12.87
C ASP A 35 15.98 12.14 -11.63
N ASN A 36 16.09 12.91 -10.56
CA ASN A 36 15.40 12.64 -9.31
C ASN A 36 13.87 12.61 -9.52
N TRP A 37 13.33 13.60 -10.24
CA TRP A 37 11.89 13.72 -10.53
C TRP A 37 11.33 12.54 -11.32
N THR A 38 12.12 11.98 -12.23
CA THR A 38 11.70 10.89 -13.10
C THR A 38 12.27 9.54 -12.68
N ASN A 39 12.90 9.45 -11.51
CA ASN A 39 13.33 8.18 -10.92
C ASN A 39 12.14 7.49 -10.24
N THR A 40 11.39 6.72 -11.02
CA THR A 40 10.19 6.02 -10.56
C THR A 40 10.26 4.53 -10.91
N LEU A 41 9.47 3.70 -10.25
CA LEU A 41 9.41 2.27 -10.56
C LEU A 41 8.85 2.02 -11.98
N ASP A 42 7.87 2.81 -12.44
CA ASP A 42 7.36 2.78 -13.83
C ASP A 42 8.48 3.00 -14.84
N THR A 43 9.33 4.02 -14.61
CA THR A 43 10.45 4.32 -15.51
C THR A 43 11.62 3.34 -15.39
N ASN A 44 11.84 2.74 -14.22
CA ASN A 44 12.81 1.66 -14.06
C ASN A 44 12.37 0.44 -14.87
N GLY A 45 11.09 0.10 -14.84
CA GLY A 45 10.48 -0.89 -15.73
C GLY A 45 10.77 -2.35 -15.41
N ARG A 46 11.69 -2.66 -14.48
CA ARG A 46 12.11 -4.04 -14.15
C ARG A 46 11.35 -4.66 -12.99
N TRP A 47 10.64 -3.84 -12.22
CA TRP A 47 9.88 -4.25 -11.04
C TRP A 47 8.38 -4.18 -11.28
N GLU A 48 7.64 -5.09 -10.66
CA GLU A 48 6.19 -5.12 -10.67
C GLU A 48 5.65 -5.09 -9.24
N SER A 49 4.69 -4.20 -8.95
CA SER A 49 3.98 -4.19 -7.68
C SER A 49 2.78 -5.13 -7.73
N SER A 50 2.60 -5.94 -6.69
CA SER A 50 1.39 -6.76 -6.55
C SER A 50 0.14 -5.91 -6.33
N LYS A 51 0.25 -4.73 -5.71
CA LYS A 51 -0.90 -3.87 -5.41
C LYS A 51 -1.59 -3.32 -6.65
N VAL A 52 -0.86 -3.07 -7.74
CA VAL A 52 -1.43 -2.60 -9.01
C VAL A 52 -2.05 -3.72 -9.85
N LYS A 53 -2.05 -4.96 -9.34
CA LYS A 53 -2.66 -6.14 -9.98
C LYS A 53 -3.91 -6.63 -9.25
N LEU A 54 -4.37 -5.90 -8.24
CA LEU A 54 -5.53 -6.30 -7.44
C LEU A 54 -6.81 -6.13 -8.26
N GLY A 55 -7.66 -7.16 -8.27
CA GLY A 55 -9.01 -7.09 -8.83
C GLY A 55 -9.93 -6.13 -8.05
N ARG A 56 -9.58 -5.84 -6.79
CA ARG A 56 -10.17 -4.78 -5.97
C ARG A 56 -9.06 -3.84 -5.50
N GLY A 57 -8.90 -2.74 -6.22
CA GLY A 57 -7.84 -1.77 -6.02
C GLY A 57 -7.72 -1.21 -4.60
N VAL A 58 -6.53 -0.77 -4.22
CA VAL A 58 -6.29 -0.01 -2.98
C VAL A 58 -5.75 1.37 -3.33
N GLN A 59 -5.98 2.35 -2.45
CA GLN A 59 -5.43 3.70 -2.62
C GLN A 59 -3.91 3.65 -2.54
N GLY A 60 -3.23 4.56 -3.24
CA GLY A 60 -1.76 4.63 -3.23
C GLY A 60 -1.04 3.61 -4.11
N ALA A 61 -1.68 2.50 -4.51
CA ALA A 61 -1.05 1.43 -5.30
C ALA A 61 -0.38 1.94 -6.59
N VAL A 62 -1.10 2.74 -7.37
CA VAL A 62 -0.58 3.27 -8.63
C VAL A 62 0.47 4.36 -8.39
N TYR A 63 0.25 5.23 -7.41
CA TYR A 63 1.19 6.30 -7.08
C TYR A 63 2.54 5.76 -6.59
N PHE A 64 2.54 4.61 -5.90
CA PHE A 64 3.76 3.90 -5.59
C PHE A 64 4.59 3.56 -6.84
N MET A 65 3.95 3.20 -7.96
CA MET A 65 4.67 2.90 -9.19
C MET A 65 5.16 4.15 -9.93
N VAL A 66 4.32 5.19 -9.98
CA VAL A 66 4.53 6.31 -10.92
C VAL A 66 5.17 7.55 -10.31
N THR A 67 5.35 7.61 -8.99
CA THR A 67 5.97 8.75 -8.29
C THR A 67 7.37 8.39 -7.77
N ARG A 68 8.19 9.41 -7.51
CA ARG A 68 9.55 9.24 -6.98
C ARG A 68 9.61 8.77 -5.53
N VAL A 69 8.51 8.88 -4.78
CA VAL A 69 8.49 8.58 -3.33
C VAL A 69 8.85 7.12 -3.04
N ALA A 70 8.53 6.20 -3.96
CA ALA A 70 8.93 4.81 -3.84
C ALA A 70 10.44 4.61 -3.96
N LEU A 71 11.15 5.52 -4.65
CA LEU A 71 12.59 5.51 -4.87
C LEU A 71 13.28 6.72 -4.21
N ALA A 72 12.75 7.17 -3.06
CA ALA A 72 13.31 8.31 -2.33
C ALA A 72 14.80 8.07 -2.03
N ASP A 73 15.61 9.10 -2.26
CA ASP A 73 17.07 9.07 -2.12
C ASP A 73 17.77 7.99 -2.96
N ASN A 74 17.14 7.58 -4.07
CA ASN A 74 17.57 6.47 -4.92
C ASN A 74 17.58 5.11 -4.20
N HIS A 75 16.76 4.95 -3.17
CA HIS A 75 16.55 3.68 -2.48
C HIS A 75 15.08 3.26 -2.57
N LEU A 76 14.80 1.97 -2.66
CA LEU A 76 13.43 1.48 -2.64
C LEU A 76 12.85 1.61 -1.23
N ASN A 77 11.83 2.46 -1.04
CA ASN A 77 11.09 2.63 0.21
C ASN A 77 9.77 1.86 0.18
N LEU A 78 9.74 0.69 0.83
CA LEU A 78 8.56 -0.17 0.91
C LEU A 78 7.50 0.31 1.93
N GLY A 79 7.83 1.33 2.73
CA GLY A 79 6.92 2.01 3.65
C GLY A 79 6.15 3.18 3.00
N ALA A 80 6.49 3.55 1.77
CA ALA A 80 5.81 4.62 1.04
C ALA A 80 4.37 4.23 0.65
N TRP A 81 3.52 5.23 0.40
CA TRP A 81 2.17 5.04 -0.14
C TRP A 81 1.30 4.05 0.67
N GLU A 82 1.13 4.37 1.95
CA GLU A 82 0.40 3.57 2.96
C GLU A 82 1.09 2.25 3.38
N GLY A 83 2.37 2.09 3.02
CA GLY A 83 3.21 0.97 3.43
C GLY A 83 2.82 -0.37 2.80
N TYR A 84 3.32 -1.48 3.36
CA TYR A 84 3.03 -2.86 2.92
C TYR A 84 3.22 -3.10 1.42
N GLN A 85 4.15 -2.38 0.81
CA GLN A 85 4.42 -2.51 -0.61
C GLN A 85 5.04 -3.88 -0.88
N GLU A 86 4.54 -4.58 -1.88
CA GLU A 86 5.07 -5.88 -2.35
C GLU A 86 5.51 -5.72 -3.80
N LEU A 87 6.78 -6.03 -4.07
CA LEU A 87 7.41 -5.89 -5.38
C LEU A 87 8.11 -7.19 -5.76
N PHE A 88 8.06 -7.53 -7.04
CA PHE A 88 8.83 -8.62 -7.63
C PHE A 88 9.62 -8.13 -8.82
N PHE A 89 10.81 -8.68 -9.00
CA PHE A 89 11.54 -8.56 -10.24
C PHE A 89 10.79 -9.32 -11.35
N LYS A 90 10.61 -8.68 -12.52
CA LYS A 90 9.75 -9.22 -13.58
C LYS A 90 10.30 -10.46 -14.26
N GLU A 91 11.61 -10.52 -14.43
CA GLU A 91 12.27 -11.63 -15.12
C GLU A 91 12.44 -12.80 -14.14
N ALA A 92 12.16 -14.02 -14.62
CA ALA A 92 12.48 -15.22 -13.87
C ALA A 92 14.01 -15.38 -13.82
N LEU A 93 14.55 -15.52 -12.62
CA LEU A 93 15.98 -15.74 -12.38
C LEU A 93 16.16 -17.10 -11.69
N GLN A 94 17.34 -17.70 -11.80
CA GLN A 94 17.71 -18.89 -11.02
C GLN A 94 19.01 -18.61 -10.25
N PRO A 95 19.00 -17.65 -9.29
CA PRO A 95 20.22 -17.30 -8.58
C PRO A 95 20.69 -18.43 -7.68
N ALA A 96 22.01 -18.60 -7.58
CA ALA A 96 22.64 -19.31 -6.48
C ALA A 96 22.94 -18.39 -5.30
N GLU A 97 23.05 -17.09 -5.55
CA GLU A 97 23.31 -16.07 -4.54
C GLU A 97 22.41 -14.84 -4.77
N ILE A 98 21.86 -14.30 -3.69
CA ILE A 98 21.15 -13.03 -3.65
C ILE A 98 21.78 -12.19 -2.54
N ALA A 99 22.20 -10.97 -2.86
CA ALA A 99 22.77 -10.04 -1.90
C ALA A 99 22.08 -8.69 -2.00
N LEU A 100 21.83 -8.01 -0.89
CA LEU A 100 21.19 -6.68 -0.87
C LEU A 100 21.58 -5.88 0.36
N GLN A 101 21.47 -4.56 0.27
CA GLN A 101 21.47 -3.69 1.45
C GLN A 101 20.04 -3.38 1.88
N PHE A 102 19.80 -3.31 3.18
CA PHE A 102 18.52 -2.91 3.72
C PHE A 102 18.67 -2.05 4.98
N ARG A 103 17.67 -1.22 5.25
CA ARG A 103 17.55 -0.43 6.49
C ARG A 103 16.13 -0.57 7.03
N LEU A 104 16.02 -0.82 8.32
CA LEU A 104 14.75 -0.96 9.02
C LEU A 104 14.59 0.19 10.02
N SER A 105 13.43 0.83 10.05
CA SER A 105 13.04 1.70 11.18
C SER A 105 12.61 0.86 12.39
N ASP A 106 12.30 1.52 13.52
CA ASP A 106 11.76 0.86 14.71
C ASP A 106 10.44 0.13 14.38
N THR A 107 10.24 -1.06 14.94
CA THR A 107 9.03 -1.89 14.72
C THR A 107 8.71 -2.17 13.25
N SER A 108 9.72 -2.09 12.37
CA SER A 108 9.56 -2.38 10.95
C SER A 108 10.03 -3.78 10.60
N ARG A 109 9.50 -4.31 9.50
CA ARG A 109 9.80 -5.65 8.99
C ARG A 109 9.93 -5.65 7.47
N LEU A 110 10.89 -6.41 6.99
CA LEU A 110 11.16 -6.67 5.57
C LEU A 110 11.03 -8.17 5.32
N ALA A 111 10.11 -8.55 4.43
CA ALA A 111 10.11 -9.88 3.85
C ALA A 111 10.91 -9.88 2.54
N VAL A 112 11.86 -10.81 2.40
CA VAL A 112 12.63 -11.05 1.19
C VAL A 112 12.16 -12.38 0.61
N PHE A 113 11.55 -12.34 -0.57
CA PHE A 113 11.14 -13.52 -1.31
C PHE A 113 12.26 -13.96 -2.23
N PHE A 114 12.67 -15.22 -2.10
CA PHE A 114 13.61 -15.87 -3.04
C PHE A 114 12.93 -16.96 -3.87
N HIS A 115 11.70 -17.36 -3.52
CA HIS A 115 10.91 -18.35 -4.26
C HIS A 115 9.50 -17.86 -4.57
N ARG A 116 9.07 -18.05 -5.82
CA ARG A 116 7.68 -17.89 -6.29
C ARG A 116 7.34 -19.04 -7.23
N GLY A 117 6.51 -19.97 -6.77
CA GLY A 117 6.06 -21.15 -7.51
C GLY A 117 4.53 -21.23 -7.58
N ALA A 118 4.01 -22.26 -8.26
CA ALA A 118 2.58 -22.56 -8.26
C ALA A 118 2.14 -22.95 -6.85
N GLY A 119 1.28 -22.17 -6.23
CA GLY A 119 0.74 -22.44 -4.89
C GLY A 119 1.58 -21.93 -3.72
N ARG A 120 2.87 -21.61 -3.92
CA ARG A 120 3.82 -21.41 -2.81
C ARG A 120 4.76 -20.23 -3.03
N ARG A 121 5.09 -19.55 -1.94
CA ARG A 121 6.12 -18.51 -1.85
C ARG A 121 7.02 -18.82 -0.68
N CYS A 122 8.32 -18.63 -0.84
CA CYS A 122 9.26 -18.81 0.27
C CYS A 122 10.16 -17.60 0.39
N GLY A 123 10.53 -17.31 1.62
CA GLY A 123 11.30 -16.13 1.95
C GLY A 123 11.83 -16.17 3.36
N LEU A 124 12.38 -15.04 3.76
CA LEU A 124 12.69 -14.75 5.14
C LEU A 124 12.15 -13.37 5.51
N ARG A 125 11.82 -13.20 6.77
CA ARG A 125 11.48 -11.91 7.37
C ARG A 125 12.64 -11.46 8.26
N LEU A 126 13.07 -10.22 8.05
CA LEU A 126 13.96 -9.46 8.92
C LEU A 126 13.10 -8.46 9.69
N SER A 127 13.22 -8.40 11.00
CA SER A 127 12.31 -7.60 11.81
C SER A 127 12.99 -6.94 13.01
N ASN A 128 12.60 -5.69 13.24
CA ASN A 128 12.84 -4.95 14.49
C ASN A 128 11.59 -4.90 15.38
N ASP A 129 10.53 -5.61 15.00
CA ASP A 129 9.29 -5.71 15.76
C ASP A 129 9.30 -6.98 16.64
N PRO A 130 9.33 -6.84 17.98
CA PRO A 130 9.29 -7.98 18.89
C PRO A 130 8.04 -8.85 18.75
N ALA A 131 6.91 -8.29 18.33
CA ALA A 131 5.67 -9.04 18.12
C ALA A 131 5.71 -9.89 16.84
N HIS A 132 6.64 -9.59 15.92
CA HIS A 132 6.78 -10.27 14.64
C HIS A 132 8.26 -10.56 14.37
N PRO A 133 8.88 -11.51 15.10
CA PRO A 133 10.32 -11.73 15.04
C PRO A 133 10.79 -12.16 13.65
N SER A 134 12.10 -12.02 13.41
CA SER A 134 12.74 -12.54 12.19
C SER A 134 12.51 -14.04 12.05
N MET A 135 12.25 -14.52 10.83
CA MET A 135 11.96 -15.94 10.58
C MET A 135 12.19 -16.33 9.13
N TRP A 136 12.48 -17.60 8.85
CA TRP A 136 12.15 -18.21 7.57
C TRP A 136 10.65 -18.44 7.48
N PHE A 137 10.10 -18.35 6.28
CA PHE A 137 8.72 -18.72 6.05
C PHE A 137 8.50 -19.42 4.72
N GLU A 138 7.48 -20.27 4.70
CA GLU A 138 6.77 -20.70 3.51
C GLU A 138 5.34 -20.18 3.59
N ALA A 139 4.81 -19.61 2.51
CA ALA A 139 3.47 -19.07 2.42
C ALA A 139 2.70 -19.64 1.23
N ASP A 140 1.38 -19.76 1.37
CA ASP A 140 0.48 -20.07 0.25
C ASP A 140 0.30 -18.86 -0.69
N GLU A 141 -0.44 -19.05 -1.79
CA GLU A 141 -0.72 -17.99 -2.76
C GLU A 141 -1.48 -16.79 -2.19
N GLU A 142 -2.29 -17.00 -1.14
CA GLU A 142 -3.07 -15.96 -0.46
C GLU A 142 -2.23 -15.22 0.59
N GLY A 143 -1.07 -15.78 0.98
CA GLY A 143 -0.12 -15.20 1.91
C GLY A 143 -0.19 -15.77 3.32
N ARG A 144 -0.89 -16.89 3.58
CA ARG A 144 -0.85 -17.59 4.87
C ARG A 144 0.48 -18.31 5.02
N PHE A 145 1.11 -18.19 6.18
CA PHE A 145 2.29 -18.97 6.50
C PHE A 145 1.91 -20.42 6.76
N LEU A 146 2.52 -21.31 5.97
CA LEU A 146 2.43 -22.76 6.09
C LEU A 146 3.51 -23.27 7.06
N GLU A 147 4.72 -22.70 6.95
CA GLU A 147 5.84 -22.98 7.81
C GLU A 147 6.48 -21.68 8.29
N ARG A 148 6.97 -21.68 9.54
CA ARG A 148 7.73 -20.59 10.15
C ARG A 148 8.86 -21.17 10.97
N GLU A 149 10.05 -20.65 10.79
CA GLU A 149 11.23 -21.07 11.56
C GLU A 149 11.93 -19.81 12.08
N PRO A 150 11.98 -19.57 13.40
CA PRO A 150 12.59 -18.36 13.95
C PRO A 150 14.04 -18.19 13.52
N LEU A 151 14.43 -16.95 13.23
CA LEU A 151 15.81 -16.56 12.95
C LEU A 151 16.38 -15.78 14.15
N PRO A 152 17.53 -16.18 14.72
CA PRO A 152 18.15 -15.50 15.85
C PRO A 152 18.88 -14.23 15.41
N ILE A 153 18.19 -13.36 14.68
CA ILE A 153 18.71 -12.10 14.14
C ILE A 153 17.79 -10.94 14.50
N GLN A 154 18.40 -9.86 14.96
CA GLN A 154 17.74 -8.60 15.26
C GLN A 154 18.57 -7.48 14.63
N PRO A 155 18.20 -7.00 13.43
CA PRO A 155 18.86 -5.85 12.83
C PRO A 155 18.83 -4.63 13.76
N GLN A 156 19.77 -3.70 13.58
CA GLN A 156 19.79 -2.45 14.34
C GLN A 156 18.87 -1.44 13.64
N PRO A 157 17.88 -0.85 14.32
CA PRO A 157 17.05 0.19 13.74
C PRO A 157 17.88 1.38 13.22
N GLY A 158 17.49 1.91 12.06
CA GLY A 158 18.12 3.06 11.41
C GLY A 158 19.46 2.77 10.72
N LYS A 159 20.04 1.57 10.89
CA LYS A 159 21.33 1.20 10.29
C LYS A 159 21.14 0.45 8.97
N TRP A 160 22.03 0.71 8.02
CA TRP A 160 22.15 -0.13 6.81
C TRP A 160 22.89 -1.43 7.13
N HIS A 161 22.29 -2.53 6.71
CA HIS A 161 22.82 -3.89 6.85
C HIS A 161 22.99 -4.55 5.48
N ARG A 162 23.97 -5.43 5.36
CA ARG A 162 24.19 -6.27 4.16
C ARG A 162 23.63 -7.67 4.42
N LEU A 163 22.63 -8.05 3.64
CA LEU A 163 22.06 -9.40 3.63
C LEU A 163 22.65 -10.19 2.46
N GLU A 164 23.08 -11.42 2.71
CA GLU A 164 23.51 -12.36 1.68
C GLU A 164 22.86 -13.74 1.89
N LEU A 165 22.26 -14.26 0.83
CA LEU A 165 21.65 -15.58 0.76
C LEU A 165 22.41 -16.39 -0.28
N ARG A 166 23.02 -17.50 0.13
CA ARG A 166 23.83 -18.34 -0.75
C ARG A 166 23.40 -19.79 -0.66
N ARG A 167 23.23 -20.44 -1.80
CA ARG A 167 23.08 -21.89 -1.88
C ARG A 167 24.41 -22.58 -1.59
N ASP A 168 24.37 -23.48 -0.63
CA ASP A 168 25.45 -24.35 -0.19
C ASP A 168 25.02 -25.80 -0.45
N SER A 169 25.88 -26.59 -1.07
CA SER A 169 25.53 -27.95 -1.50
C SER A 169 25.28 -28.90 -0.34
N LEU A 170 25.82 -28.61 0.85
CA LEU A 170 25.68 -29.46 2.04
C LEU A 170 24.64 -28.91 3.01
N ARG A 171 24.58 -27.59 3.16
CA ARG A 171 23.80 -26.92 4.21
C ARG A 171 22.50 -26.27 3.72
N GLY A 172 22.21 -26.40 2.43
CA GLY A 172 21.04 -25.79 1.80
C GLY A 172 21.21 -24.29 1.61
N LEU A 173 20.32 -23.46 2.16
CA LEU A 173 20.39 -22.01 2.03
C LEU A 173 21.07 -21.40 3.25
N VAL A 174 22.22 -20.75 3.04
CA VAL A 174 22.99 -20.08 4.08
C VAL A 174 22.68 -18.58 4.07
N LEU A 175 22.42 -18.04 5.25
CA LEU A 175 22.13 -16.64 5.49
C LEU A 175 23.32 -15.96 6.19
N GLN A 176 23.83 -14.89 5.58
CA GLN A 176 24.80 -14.00 6.20
C GLN A 176 24.22 -12.60 6.39
N LEU A 177 24.56 -11.99 7.53
CA LEU A 177 24.21 -10.62 7.86
C LEU A 177 25.50 -9.89 8.25
N ASP A 178 25.80 -8.80 7.56
CA ASP A 178 27.01 -8.00 7.75
C ASP A 178 28.30 -8.83 7.69
N GLY A 179 28.36 -9.79 6.75
CA GLY A 179 29.51 -10.69 6.53
C GLY A 179 29.65 -11.81 7.56
N ARG A 180 28.70 -11.95 8.50
CA ARG A 180 28.66 -13.04 9.47
C ARG A 180 27.57 -14.03 9.11
N GLU A 181 27.90 -15.31 9.04
CA GLU A 181 26.89 -16.37 8.94
C GLU A 181 26.01 -16.38 10.20
N THR A 182 24.69 -16.32 10.00
CA THR A 182 23.70 -16.23 11.09
C THR A 182 22.77 -17.42 11.17
N ALA A 183 22.43 -18.03 10.03
CA ALA A 183 21.59 -19.22 9.97
C ALA A 183 21.85 -20.01 8.68
N ALA A 184 21.45 -21.28 8.67
CA ALA A 184 21.37 -22.10 7.48
C ALA A 184 20.09 -22.95 7.52
N ARG A 185 19.54 -23.28 6.34
CA ARG A 185 18.34 -24.10 6.21
C ARG A 185 18.53 -25.14 5.12
N GLU A 186 18.63 -26.41 5.50
CA GLU A 186 18.91 -27.53 4.59
C GLU A 186 17.81 -27.69 3.51
N ASN A 187 16.55 -27.67 3.92
CA ASN A 187 15.39 -27.91 3.05
C ASN A 187 14.75 -26.61 2.56
N ALA A 188 15.55 -25.68 2.06
CA ALA A 188 15.05 -24.41 1.54
C ALA A 188 14.46 -24.55 0.12
N CYS A 189 13.39 -23.80 -0.15
CA CYS A 189 12.78 -23.73 -1.49
C CYS A 189 13.79 -23.30 -2.58
N PRO A 190 13.58 -23.71 -3.86
CA PRO A 190 14.39 -23.25 -4.99
C PRO A 190 14.42 -21.72 -5.06
N MET A 191 15.61 -21.13 -5.25
CA MET A 191 15.69 -19.69 -5.49
C MET A 191 15.39 -19.41 -6.95
N ASN A 192 14.19 -18.94 -7.24
CA ASN A 192 13.71 -18.69 -8.61
C ASN A 192 13.07 -17.29 -8.79
N ALA A 193 13.10 -16.46 -7.75
CA ALA A 193 12.48 -15.14 -7.74
C ALA A 193 13.29 -14.20 -6.85
N ILE A 194 13.09 -12.90 -7.05
CA ILE A 194 13.56 -11.86 -6.13
C ILE A 194 12.38 -10.92 -5.92
N GLY A 195 11.94 -10.79 -4.68
CA GLY A 195 10.88 -9.88 -4.32
C GLY A 195 11.02 -9.39 -2.89
N PHE A 196 10.31 -8.31 -2.60
CA PHE A 196 10.32 -7.68 -1.28
C PHE A 196 8.91 -7.34 -0.86
N ARG A 197 8.66 -7.40 0.46
CA ARG A 197 7.47 -6.80 1.06
C ARG A 197 7.82 -6.07 2.34
N GLY A 198 7.37 -4.82 2.43
CA GLY A 198 7.52 -3.99 3.62
C GLY A 198 6.34 -4.11 4.59
N CYS A 199 6.21 -3.12 5.46
CA CYS A 199 5.11 -2.96 6.39
C CYS A 199 4.62 -1.51 6.41
N ALA A 200 3.79 -1.16 7.39
CA ALA A 200 3.33 0.20 7.68
C ALA A 200 4.45 1.22 7.90
N ARG A 201 5.65 0.75 8.29
CA ARG A 201 6.80 1.58 8.67
C ARG A 201 7.84 1.65 7.55
N ALA A 202 8.75 2.61 7.68
CA ALA A 202 9.79 2.82 6.69
C ALA A 202 10.76 1.63 6.64
N VAL A 203 10.93 1.10 5.43
CA VAL A 203 11.79 -0.04 5.11
C VAL A 203 12.47 0.30 3.79
N TRP A 204 13.79 0.36 3.79
CA TRP A 204 14.58 0.70 2.62
C TRP A 204 15.36 -0.51 2.11
N VAL A 205 15.46 -0.65 0.80
CA VAL A 205 16.22 -1.70 0.11
C VAL A 205 17.06 -1.07 -1.00
N ASP A 206 18.30 -1.52 -1.14
CA ASP A 206 19.21 -1.05 -2.19
C ASP A 206 20.33 -2.07 -2.52
N GLU A 207 21.14 -1.77 -3.54
CA GLU A 207 22.34 -2.53 -3.98
C GLU A 207 22.09 -4.05 -4.05
N ILE A 208 21.02 -4.41 -4.77
CA ILE A 208 20.59 -5.77 -4.99
C ILE A 208 21.49 -6.39 -6.06
N GLU A 209 22.08 -7.53 -5.77
CA GLU A 209 22.84 -8.36 -6.69
C GLU A 209 22.31 -9.79 -6.67
N ALA A 210 22.25 -10.41 -7.85
CA ALA A 210 21.93 -11.82 -7.99
C ALA A 210 22.98 -12.49 -8.87
N ARG A 211 23.52 -13.63 -8.44
CA ARG A 211 24.54 -14.37 -9.16
C ARG A 211 24.12 -15.81 -9.42
N ASP A 212 24.55 -16.35 -10.54
CA ASP A 212 24.35 -17.75 -10.89
C ASP A 212 25.31 -18.69 -10.11
N PRO A 213 25.18 -20.03 -10.24
CA PRO A 213 26.09 -20.97 -9.56
C PRO A 213 27.57 -20.81 -9.93
N GLN A 214 27.88 -20.16 -11.06
CA GLN A 214 29.24 -19.89 -11.53
C GLN A 214 29.76 -18.53 -11.04
N GLY A 215 28.95 -17.76 -10.31
CA GLY A 215 29.29 -16.43 -9.80
C GLY A 215 29.09 -15.29 -10.81
N ASN A 216 28.55 -15.58 -12.00
CA ASN A 216 28.24 -14.55 -12.99
C ASN A 216 27.08 -13.69 -12.50
N LEU A 217 27.18 -12.38 -12.72
CA LEU A 217 26.14 -11.43 -12.34
C LEU A 217 24.92 -11.59 -13.25
N LEU A 218 23.81 -12.09 -12.70
CA LEU A 218 22.53 -12.19 -13.40
C LEU A 218 21.78 -10.86 -13.40
N MET A 219 21.83 -10.15 -12.27
CA MET A 219 21.06 -8.93 -12.08
C MET A 219 21.75 -8.03 -11.04
N ARG A 220 21.76 -6.73 -11.31
CA ARG A 220 22.09 -5.69 -10.34
C ARG A 220 21.06 -4.57 -10.38
N GLU A 221 20.68 -4.05 -9.22
CA GLU A 221 19.79 -2.91 -9.06
C GLU A 221 20.27 -2.03 -7.90
N SER A 222 20.42 -0.73 -8.16
CA SER A 222 20.80 0.25 -7.13
C SER A 222 19.77 1.38 -7.01
N PHE A 223 18.61 1.22 -7.68
CA PHE A 223 17.50 2.17 -7.86
C PHE A 223 17.90 3.59 -8.28
N THR A 224 19.17 3.81 -8.57
CA THR A 224 19.73 5.05 -9.05
C THR A 224 19.47 5.10 -10.53
N ARG A 225 18.84 6.18 -10.99
CA ARG A 225 18.51 6.32 -12.39
C ARG A 225 19.77 6.42 -13.24
N ARG A 226 20.09 5.35 -13.98
CA ARG A 226 21.15 5.36 -14.99
C ARG A 226 20.63 6.03 -16.25
N VAL A 227 20.83 7.32 -16.39
CA VAL A 227 20.49 8.00 -17.64
C VAL A 227 21.64 7.92 -18.64
N HIS A 228 21.30 7.89 -19.94
CA HIS A 228 22.21 8.11 -21.04
C HIS A 228 22.82 9.52 -20.98
N TYR A 229 23.82 9.70 -20.12
CA TYR A 229 24.63 10.90 -19.99
C TYR A 229 25.07 11.52 -21.35
N PRO A 230 25.43 10.75 -22.39
CA PRO A 230 25.88 11.33 -23.66
C PRO A 230 24.84 12.22 -24.35
N VAL A 231 23.56 11.83 -24.33
CA VAL A 231 22.48 12.61 -24.97
C VAL A 231 22.29 13.94 -24.25
N ARG A 232 22.33 13.93 -22.92
CA ARG A 232 22.22 15.15 -22.12
C ARG A 232 23.40 16.06 -22.29
N VAL A 233 24.62 15.51 -22.23
CA VAL A 233 25.84 16.27 -22.50
C VAL A 233 25.78 16.91 -23.88
N GLY A 234 25.26 16.21 -24.89
CA GLY A 234 25.02 16.77 -26.23
C GLY A 234 24.03 17.94 -26.23
N VAL A 235 22.86 17.80 -25.59
CA VAL A 235 21.85 18.87 -25.49
C VAL A 235 22.37 20.07 -24.70
N TRP A 236 23.03 19.83 -23.57
CA TRP A 236 23.64 20.88 -22.75
C TRP A 236 24.78 21.58 -23.49
N GLY A 237 25.61 20.84 -24.21
CA GLY A 237 26.64 21.38 -25.09
C GLY A 237 26.04 22.30 -26.16
N LEU A 238 24.94 21.91 -26.79
CA LEU A 238 24.23 22.74 -27.77
C LEU A 238 23.68 24.02 -27.12
N ILE A 239 23.05 23.92 -25.95
CA ILE A 239 22.54 25.08 -25.20
C ILE A 239 23.69 26.05 -24.87
N LEU A 240 24.84 25.54 -24.43
CA LEU A 240 26.03 26.34 -24.17
C LEU A 240 26.55 27.03 -25.44
N VAL A 241 26.58 26.34 -26.58
CA VAL A 241 26.99 26.94 -27.86
C VAL A 241 26.05 28.09 -28.23
N VAL A 242 24.74 27.88 -28.19
CA VAL A 242 23.73 28.91 -28.49
C VAL A 242 23.86 30.09 -27.52
N PHE A 243 24.05 29.83 -26.23
CA PHE A 243 24.28 30.84 -25.21
C PHE A 243 25.51 31.69 -25.49
N ASN A 244 26.63 31.07 -25.87
CA ASN A 244 27.87 31.78 -26.22
C ASN A 244 27.71 32.61 -27.49
N LEU A 245 27.01 32.10 -28.51
CA LEU A 245 26.71 32.86 -29.74
C LEU A 245 25.86 34.10 -29.44
N ALA A 246 24.86 33.97 -28.57
CA ALA A 246 24.03 35.09 -28.12
C ALA A 246 24.84 36.15 -27.36
N LEU A 247 25.67 35.73 -26.40
CA LEU A 247 26.56 36.64 -25.66
C LEU A 247 27.56 37.34 -26.58
N TRP A 248 28.11 36.62 -27.55
CA TRP A 248 29.02 37.18 -28.55
C TRP A 248 28.34 38.25 -29.41
N GLY A 249 27.10 38.02 -29.85
CA GLY A 249 26.31 39.03 -30.57
C GLY A 249 26.02 40.28 -29.73
N MET A 250 25.90 40.13 -28.40
CA MET A 250 25.62 41.24 -27.48
C MET A 250 26.86 42.01 -27.01
N ARG A 251 28.08 41.58 -27.38
CA ARG A 251 29.35 42.11 -26.84
C ARG A 251 29.58 43.63 -26.97
N HIS A 252 28.84 44.30 -27.86
CA HIS A 252 28.95 45.74 -28.07
C HIS A 252 27.90 46.57 -27.30
N ARG A 253 26.97 45.92 -26.58
CA ARG A 253 25.90 46.59 -25.82
C ARG A 253 26.04 46.27 -24.33
N LYS A 254 26.43 47.27 -23.51
CA LYS A 254 26.69 47.08 -22.07
C LYS A 254 25.41 46.75 -21.26
N GLY A 255 24.29 47.41 -21.54
CA GLY A 255 23.02 47.21 -20.80
C GLY A 255 22.47 45.78 -20.88
N PRO A 256 22.29 45.21 -22.09
CA PRO A 256 21.81 43.84 -22.26
C PRO A 256 22.68 42.78 -21.57
N LEU A 257 24.00 42.97 -21.52
CA LEU A 257 24.90 42.04 -20.86
C LEU A 257 24.66 41.97 -19.33
N TYR A 258 24.49 43.12 -18.68
CA TYR A 258 24.20 43.16 -17.24
C TYR A 258 22.83 42.58 -16.91
N LEU A 259 21.80 42.93 -17.68
CA LEU A 259 20.46 42.35 -17.51
C LEU A 259 20.49 40.82 -17.66
N PHE A 260 21.26 40.33 -18.63
CA PHE A 260 21.39 38.89 -18.87
C PHE A 260 22.10 38.15 -17.73
N LEU A 261 23.21 38.70 -17.22
CA LEU A 261 23.90 38.14 -16.05
C LEU A 261 22.98 38.12 -14.83
N LEU A 262 22.21 39.20 -14.62
CA LEU A 262 21.23 39.32 -13.54
C LEU A 262 20.16 38.23 -13.66
N LEU A 263 19.59 38.03 -14.85
CA LEU A 263 18.60 36.98 -15.11
C LEU A 263 19.17 35.58 -14.89
N THR A 264 20.42 35.35 -15.31
CA THR A 264 21.09 34.05 -15.12
C THR A 264 21.32 33.78 -13.64
N PHE A 265 21.77 34.78 -12.88
CA PHE A 265 21.97 34.69 -11.43
C PHE A 265 20.66 34.42 -10.69
N PHE A 266 19.59 35.17 -10.97
CA PHE A 266 18.29 34.93 -10.35
C PHE A 266 17.66 33.60 -10.78
N GLY A 267 17.91 33.16 -12.02
CA GLY A 267 17.56 31.82 -12.47
C GLY A 267 18.26 30.73 -11.65
N ALA A 268 19.56 30.88 -11.40
CA ALA A 268 20.33 29.96 -10.55
C ALA A 268 19.85 29.95 -9.10
N LEU A 269 19.57 31.13 -8.54
CA LEU A 269 19.02 31.24 -7.19
C LEU A 269 17.62 30.60 -7.08
N GLY A 270 16.76 30.84 -8.07
CA GLY A 270 15.43 30.23 -8.14
C GLY A 270 15.51 28.70 -8.25
N ALA A 271 16.41 28.20 -9.09
CA ALA A 271 16.70 26.77 -9.20
C ALA A 271 17.15 26.18 -7.85
N LEU A 272 18.14 26.78 -7.21
CA LEU A 272 18.62 26.34 -5.88
C LEU A 272 17.48 26.34 -4.85
N ALA A 273 16.66 27.40 -4.81
CA ALA A 273 15.52 27.49 -3.90
C ALA A 273 14.50 26.38 -4.16
N VAL A 274 14.22 26.05 -5.43
CA VAL A 274 13.36 24.93 -5.80
C VAL A 274 13.94 23.62 -5.31
N TRP A 275 15.25 23.37 -5.42
CA TRP A 275 15.84 22.14 -4.91
C TRP A 275 15.90 22.07 -3.39
N LEU A 276 16.28 23.14 -2.71
CA LEU A 276 16.22 23.17 -1.25
C LEU A 276 14.79 22.94 -0.76
N PHE A 277 13.80 23.54 -1.42
CA PHE A 277 12.40 23.24 -1.19
C PHE A 277 12.13 21.77 -1.46
N GLN A 278 12.58 21.20 -2.58
CA GLN A 278 12.36 19.79 -2.87
C GLN A 278 12.99 18.82 -1.88
N GLU A 279 14.27 18.97 -1.54
CA GLU A 279 14.96 18.11 -0.57
C GLU A 279 14.23 18.18 0.77
N SER A 280 14.03 19.39 1.32
CA SER A 280 13.34 19.57 2.60
C SER A 280 11.87 19.13 2.58
N TYR A 281 11.19 19.24 1.44
CA TYR A 281 9.76 18.98 1.33
C TYR A 281 9.46 17.52 0.98
N TYR A 282 10.23 16.91 0.08
CA TYR A 282 9.97 15.55 -0.41
C TYR A 282 10.63 14.46 0.41
N GLU A 283 11.73 14.73 1.13
CA GLU A 283 12.28 13.77 2.10
C GLU A 283 11.33 13.56 3.30
N TYR A 284 10.48 14.54 3.64
CA TYR A 284 9.80 14.56 4.95
C TYR A 284 8.27 14.66 4.95
N ARG A 285 7.59 14.93 3.82
CA ARG A 285 6.12 15.10 3.82
C ARG A 285 5.41 14.12 2.88
N TYR A 286 5.23 12.90 3.39
CA TYR A 286 4.20 11.97 2.97
C TYR A 286 2.84 12.36 3.60
N PRO A 287 1.70 12.24 2.90
CA PRO A 287 1.50 11.84 1.50
C PRO A 287 1.74 12.98 0.49
N ALA A 288 1.95 12.63 -0.78
CA ALA A 288 2.14 13.59 -1.87
C ALA A 288 0.90 14.48 -2.08
N ARG A 289 1.12 15.74 -2.46
CA ARG A 289 0.05 16.72 -2.69
C ARG A 289 -0.86 16.34 -3.89
N PRO A 290 -2.10 16.86 -3.92
CA PRO A 290 -3.03 16.67 -5.05
C PRO A 290 -2.47 17.02 -6.44
N ILE A 291 -1.50 17.94 -6.53
CA ILE A 291 -0.89 18.34 -7.80
C ILE A 291 -0.08 17.20 -8.43
N GLU A 292 0.63 16.41 -7.63
CA GLU A 292 1.38 15.26 -8.16
C GLU A 292 0.44 14.16 -8.61
N VAL A 293 -0.59 13.91 -7.80
CA VAL A 293 -1.67 12.99 -8.15
C VAL A 293 -2.22 13.35 -9.54
N ALA A 294 -2.58 14.62 -9.78
CA ALA A 294 -3.09 15.08 -11.07
C ALA A 294 -2.09 14.94 -12.24
N LEU A 295 -0.79 15.23 -12.02
CA LEU A 295 0.23 15.06 -13.07
C LEU A 295 0.45 13.59 -13.44
N HIS A 296 0.29 12.70 -12.46
CA HIS A 296 0.50 11.27 -12.62
C HIS A 296 -0.75 10.50 -13.05
N GLU A 297 -1.94 11.10 -13.00
CA GLU A 297 -3.19 10.49 -13.48
C GLU A 297 -3.07 9.96 -14.91
N ARG A 298 -2.41 10.69 -15.82
CA ARG A 298 -2.20 10.20 -17.20
C ARG A 298 -1.40 8.89 -17.25
N LYS A 299 -0.37 8.75 -16.41
CA LYS A 299 0.40 7.51 -16.30
C LYS A 299 -0.36 6.43 -15.54
N ALA A 300 -1.23 6.83 -14.61
CA ALA A 300 -2.02 5.93 -13.80
C ALA A 300 -2.94 5.04 -14.66
N HIS A 301 -3.34 5.51 -15.85
CA HIS A 301 -4.15 4.72 -16.78
C HIS A 301 -3.45 3.44 -17.29
N LYS A 302 -2.13 3.33 -17.17
CA LYS A 302 -1.39 2.10 -17.49
C LYS A 302 -1.66 0.96 -16.50
N TYR A 303 -2.10 1.29 -15.29
CA TYR A 303 -2.25 0.34 -14.20
C TYR A 303 -3.73 0.14 -13.90
N PRO A 304 -4.26 -1.09 -14.02
CA PRO A 304 -5.63 -1.35 -13.62
C PRO A 304 -5.72 -1.19 -12.10
N ASN A 305 -6.44 -0.15 -11.64
CA ASN A 305 -6.79 0.01 -10.24
C ASN A 305 -8.30 0.23 -10.14
N PRO A 306 -9.11 -0.80 -10.45
CA PRO A 306 -10.55 -0.65 -10.55
C PRO A 306 -11.11 -0.37 -9.17
N ILE A 307 -11.51 0.88 -8.90
CA ILE A 307 -12.24 1.29 -7.70
C ILE A 307 -13.64 1.66 -8.17
N GLU A 308 -14.65 1.01 -7.58
CA GLU A 308 -16.04 1.32 -7.88
C GLU A 308 -16.53 2.41 -6.93
N TYR A 309 -17.04 3.48 -7.51
CA TYR A 309 -17.66 4.58 -6.78
C TYR A 309 -19.18 4.38 -6.68
N GLU A 310 -19.84 5.29 -5.97
CA GLU A 310 -21.29 5.22 -5.68
C GLU A 310 -22.12 4.88 -6.91
N GLU A 311 -21.93 5.56 -8.04
CA GLU A 311 -22.76 5.33 -9.25
C GLU A 311 -22.67 3.88 -9.74
N ALA A 312 -21.48 3.29 -9.77
CA ALA A 312 -21.27 1.91 -10.20
C ALA A 312 -21.92 0.93 -9.21
N VAL A 313 -21.82 1.19 -7.90
CA VAL A 313 -22.46 0.37 -6.86
C VAL A 313 -23.98 0.48 -6.94
N ARG A 314 -24.52 1.70 -7.08
CA ARG A 314 -25.96 1.96 -7.26
C ARG A 314 -26.49 1.28 -8.51
N ALA A 315 -25.80 1.36 -9.64
CA ALA A 315 -26.20 0.68 -10.88
C ALA A 315 -26.26 -0.85 -10.71
N LYS A 316 -25.25 -1.45 -10.07
CA LYS A 316 -25.24 -2.90 -9.77
C LYS A 316 -26.39 -3.30 -8.86
N VAL A 317 -26.61 -2.54 -7.80
CA VAL A 317 -27.71 -2.81 -6.87
C VAL A 317 -29.05 -2.59 -7.56
N ALA A 318 -29.20 -1.57 -8.40
CA ALA A 318 -30.41 -1.25 -9.18
C ALA A 318 -30.78 -2.37 -10.16
N ALA A 319 -29.79 -3.07 -10.71
CA ALA A 319 -30.00 -4.19 -11.62
C ALA A 319 -30.58 -5.46 -10.94
N LEU A 320 -30.53 -5.55 -9.60
CA LEU A 320 -31.12 -6.66 -8.86
C LEU A 320 -32.66 -6.53 -8.77
N PRO A 321 -33.41 -7.66 -8.82
CA PRO A 321 -34.86 -7.63 -8.77
C PRO A 321 -35.35 -7.14 -7.40
N ALA A 322 -36.30 -6.20 -7.42
CA ALA A 322 -36.94 -5.65 -6.23
C ALA A 322 -37.86 -6.68 -5.55
N GLY A 323 -38.16 -6.44 -4.28
CA GLY A 323 -39.02 -7.29 -3.46
C GLY A 323 -38.38 -8.62 -3.09
N ARG A 324 -38.94 -9.28 -2.06
CA ARG A 324 -38.51 -10.60 -1.63
C ARG A 324 -38.63 -11.61 -2.77
N GLN A 325 -37.63 -12.48 -2.91
CA GLN A 325 -37.62 -13.55 -3.91
C GLN A 325 -37.86 -14.88 -3.24
N GLU A 326 -38.78 -15.68 -3.80
CA GLU A 326 -39.11 -16.99 -3.24
C GLU A 326 -37.89 -17.93 -3.30
N GLY A 327 -37.66 -18.66 -2.20
CA GLY A 327 -36.54 -19.61 -2.09
C GLY A 327 -35.15 -18.97 -1.98
N LEU A 328 -35.04 -17.65 -1.87
CA LEU A 328 -33.78 -16.91 -1.78
C LEU A 328 -33.73 -16.09 -0.49
N PHE A 329 -32.66 -16.27 0.29
CA PHE A 329 -32.38 -15.49 1.49
C PHE A 329 -31.32 -14.42 1.20
N ARG A 330 -31.72 -13.16 1.20
CA ARG A 330 -30.86 -12.02 0.88
C ARG A 330 -30.21 -11.41 2.10
N ILE A 331 -28.89 -11.28 2.06
CA ILE A 331 -28.11 -10.59 3.09
C ILE A 331 -27.52 -9.32 2.49
N LEU A 332 -27.88 -8.16 3.04
CA LEU A 332 -27.32 -6.89 2.63
C LEU A 332 -26.07 -6.56 3.47
N PHE A 333 -24.93 -6.38 2.81
CA PHE A 333 -23.66 -5.99 3.45
C PHE A 333 -23.40 -4.50 3.27
N ILE A 334 -23.61 -3.73 4.33
CA ILE A 334 -23.36 -2.28 4.38
C ILE A 334 -21.93 -2.05 4.87
N GLY A 335 -21.19 -1.18 4.19
CA GLY A 335 -19.90 -0.72 4.67
C GLY A 335 -19.13 0.13 3.70
N THR A 336 -17.82 0.21 3.89
CA THR A 336 -16.93 1.10 3.14
C THR A 336 -16.05 0.31 2.15
N SER A 337 -14.77 0.70 1.99
CA SER A 337 -13.79 0.04 1.12
C SER A 337 -13.47 -1.38 1.56
N GLN A 338 -13.42 -1.66 2.87
CA GLN A 338 -13.18 -3.02 3.35
C GLN A 338 -14.33 -3.96 2.96
N THR A 339 -15.59 -3.52 3.09
CA THR A 339 -16.77 -4.28 2.64
C THR A 339 -16.81 -4.46 1.13
N TRP A 340 -16.48 -3.41 0.37
CA TRP A 340 -16.34 -3.50 -1.08
C TRP A 340 -15.32 -4.56 -1.51
N GLY A 341 -14.34 -4.85 -0.65
CA GLY A 341 -13.35 -5.89 -0.81
C GLY A 341 -11.99 -5.38 -1.29
N ALA A 342 -11.70 -4.10 -1.06
CA ALA A 342 -10.39 -3.50 -1.37
C ALA A 342 -9.27 -4.38 -0.83
N GLY A 343 -8.28 -4.66 -1.69
CA GLY A 343 -7.16 -5.54 -1.38
C GLY A 343 -7.28 -6.96 -1.89
N ALA A 344 -8.47 -7.41 -2.30
CA ALA A 344 -8.64 -8.75 -2.88
C ALA A 344 -8.02 -8.84 -4.29
N SER A 345 -7.27 -9.91 -4.55
CA SER A 345 -6.63 -10.12 -5.85
C SER A 345 -7.65 -10.39 -6.95
N THR A 346 -8.81 -10.96 -6.64
CA THR A 346 -9.94 -11.14 -7.55
C THR A 346 -11.27 -10.88 -6.83
N PRO A 347 -12.36 -10.58 -7.55
CA PRO A 347 -13.69 -10.40 -6.95
C PRO A 347 -14.17 -11.60 -6.10
N GLU A 348 -13.82 -12.82 -6.50
CA GLU A 348 -14.20 -14.08 -5.83
C GLU A 348 -13.50 -14.25 -4.48
N LYS A 349 -12.35 -13.59 -4.33
CA LYS A 349 -11.57 -13.61 -3.08
C LYS A 349 -12.03 -12.57 -2.06
N THR A 350 -12.94 -11.67 -2.42
CA THR A 350 -13.54 -10.73 -1.46
C THR A 350 -14.28 -11.49 -0.35
N TRP A 351 -14.18 -10.99 0.88
CA TRP A 351 -14.74 -11.70 2.03
C TRP A 351 -16.26 -11.90 1.92
N VAL A 352 -17.01 -10.94 1.37
CA VAL A 352 -18.48 -11.07 1.17
C VAL A 352 -18.81 -12.25 0.24
N ARG A 353 -18.06 -12.42 -0.86
CA ARG A 353 -18.27 -13.56 -1.78
C ARG A 353 -17.85 -14.89 -1.16
N ARG A 354 -16.81 -14.91 -0.33
CA ARG A 354 -16.42 -16.10 0.43
C ARG A 354 -17.50 -16.49 1.44
N VAL A 355 -18.11 -15.53 2.13
CA VAL A 355 -19.22 -15.76 3.06
C VAL A 355 -20.43 -16.34 2.32
N GLU A 356 -20.83 -15.76 1.19
CA GLU A 356 -21.94 -16.29 0.37
C GLU A 356 -21.72 -17.76 -0.02
N ARG A 357 -20.52 -18.07 -0.54
CA ARG A 357 -20.14 -19.44 -0.90
C ARG A 357 -20.17 -20.37 0.32
N GLY A 358 -19.66 -19.89 1.44
CA GLY A 358 -19.62 -20.64 2.70
C GLY A 358 -21.01 -20.96 3.25
N LEU A 359 -21.92 -19.98 3.23
CA LEU A 359 -23.33 -20.16 3.62
C LEU A 359 -24.02 -21.17 2.71
N ASN A 360 -23.96 -20.99 1.38
CA ASN A 360 -24.58 -21.92 0.44
C ASN A 360 -24.01 -23.35 0.52
N ALA A 361 -22.74 -23.51 0.90
CA ALA A 361 -22.12 -24.83 1.07
C ALA A 361 -22.52 -25.50 2.39
N ARG A 362 -22.71 -24.75 3.48
CA ARG A 362 -22.98 -25.28 4.83
C ARG A 362 -24.47 -25.31 5.18
N CYS A 363 -25.32 -24.67 4.38
CA CYS A 363 -26.75 -24.53 4.61
C CYS A 363 -27.57 -24.97 3.39
N PRO A 364 -27.53 -26.26 3.04
CA PRO A 364 -28.08 -26.76 1.78
C PRO A 364 -29.60 -26.59 1.63
N HIS A 365 -30.33 -26.41 2.74
CA HIS A 365 -31.78 -26.20 2.74
C HIS A 365 -32.19 -24.76 2.42
N ARG A 366 -31.23 -23.83 2.28
CA ARG A 366 -31.49 -22.41 2.04
C ARG A 366 -30.48 -21.85 1.04
N ARG A 367 -30.96 -21.17 0.00
CA ARG A 367 -30.09 -20.46 -0.94
C ARG A 367 -29.85 -19.04 -0.45
N PHE A 368 -28.59 -18.63 -0.41
CA PHE A 368 -28.18 -17.29 0.02
C PHE A 368 -27.70 -16.44 -1.14
N GLU A 369 -28.11 -15.16 -1.17
CA GLU A 369 -27.54 -14.11 -2.02
C GLU A 369 -26.98 -13.00 -1.12
N CYS A 370 -25.68 -12.76 -1.19
CA CYS A 370 -25.03 -11.69 -0.45
C CYS A 370 -24.85 -10.48 -1.36
N ILE A 371 -25.50 -9.37 -1.00
CA ILE A 371 -25.48 -8.12 -1.76
C ILE A 371 -24.46 -7.19 -1.11
N ASN A 372 -23.31 -7.03 -1.79
CA ASN A 372 -22.26 -6.13 -1.36
C ASN A 372 -22.57 -4.69 -1.79
N THR A 373 -22.82 -3.80 -0.83
CA THR A 373 -23.04 -2.36 -1.08
C THR A 373 -21.93 -1.49 -0.50
N GLY A 374 -20.73 -2.05 -0.35
CA GLY A 374 -19.57 -1.32 0.13
C GLY A 374 -19.19 -0.20 -0.84
N ILE A 375 -19.00 1.01 -0.31
CA ILE A 375 -18.52 2.16 -1.10
C ILE A 375 -17.27 2.75 -0.43
N PRO A 376 -16.10 2.73 -1.11
CA PRO A 376 -14.86 3.29 -0.57
C PRO A 376 -15.00 4.74 -0.10
N GLY A 377 -14.45 5.04 1.08
CA GLY A 377 -14.41 6.40 1.65
C GLY A 377 -15.72 6.92 2.24
N TYR A 378 -16.81 6.13 2.23
CA TYR A 378 -18.11 6.60 2.71
C TYR A 378 -18.24 6.50 4.23
N HIS A 379 -19.16 7.28 4.77
CA HIS A 379 -19.51 7.36 6.19
C HIS A 379 -20.89 6.75 6.43
N ALA A 380 -21.23 6.48 7.70
CA ALA A 380 -22.49 5.87 8.08
C ALA A 380 -23.72 6.67 7.65
N ASP A 381 -23.66 8.00 7.65
CA ASP A 381 -24.78 8.87 7.27
C ASP A 381 -25.12 8.79 5.78
N THR A 382 -24.11 8.78 4.90
CA THR A 382 -24.32 8.65 3.45
C THR A 382 -24.83 7.25 3.11
N LEU A 383 -24.26 6.21 3.73
CA LEU A 383 -24.72 4.84 3.53
C LEU A 383 -26.15 4.63 4.04
N PHE A 384 -26.52 5.27 5.14
CA PHE A 384 -27.90 5.22 5.64
C PHE A 384 -28.89 5.86 4.68
N LYS A 385 -28.54 7.01 4.09
CA LYS A 385 -29.36 7.66 3.05
C LYS A 385 -29.57 6.75 1.84
N LEU A 386 -28.50 6.12 1.33
CA LEU A 386 -28.60 5.17 0.21
C LEU A 386 -29.43 3.94 0.57
N TYR A 387 -29.28 3.42 1.79
CA TYR A 387 -30.11 2.33 2.27
C TYR A 387 -31.59 2.73 2.25
N GLN A 388 -31.93 3.89 2.79
CA GLN A 388 -33.30 4.39 2.87
C GLN A 388 -33.93 4.65 1.50
N LEU A 389 -33.17 5.27 0.59
CA LEU A 389 -33.69 5.72 -0.70
C LEU A 389 -33.70 4.61 -1.76
N ASP A 390 -32.65 3.79 -1.80
CA ASP A 390 -32.41 2.91 -2.95
C ASP A 390 -32.44 1.43 -2.60
N TRP A 391 -31.87 1.01 -1.47
CA TRP A 391 -31.60 -0.41 -1.21
C TRP A 391 -32.72 -1.11 -0.44
N GLN A 392 -33.58 -0.36 0.26
CA GLN A 392 -34.76 -0.92 0.92
C GLN A 392 -35.73 -1.64 -0.01
N ARG A 393 -35.73 -1.32 -1.31
CA ARG A 393 -36.56 -1.98 -2.33
C ARG A 393 -36.22 -3.46 -2.53
N LEU A 394 -35.03 -3.91 -2.08
CA LEU A 394 -34.57 -5.29 -2.24
C LEU A 394 -35.20 -6.24 -1.21
N GLU A 395 -35.83 -5.68 -0.17
CA GLU A 395 -36.42 -6.42 0.97
C GLU A 395 -35.46 -7.50 1.52
N PRO A 396 -34.27 -7.11 2.01
CA PRO A 396 -33.30 -8.09 2.49
C PRO A 396 -33.81 -8.81 3.74
N ASP A 397 -33.46 -10.09 3.87
CA ASP A 397 -33.82 -10.93 5.01
C ASP A 397 -32.87 -10.76 6.20
N ALA A 398 -31.66 -10.25 5.97
CA ALA A 398 -30.72 -9.88 7.02
C ALA A 398 -29.80 -8.73 6.56
N MET A 399 -29.20 -8.03 7.53
CA MET A 399 -28.22 -6.98 7.29
C MET A 399 -26.96 -7.21 8.11
N VAL A 400 -25.80 -7.02 7.48
CA VAL A 400 -24.49 -6.99 8.13
C VAL A 400 -23.87 -5.61 7.92
N ILE A 401 -23.49 -4.94 9.00
CA ILE A 401 -22.91 -3.58 8.96
C ILE A 401 -21.45 -3.64 9.43
N ASN A 402 -20.53 -3.31 8.53
CA ASN A 402 -19.10 -3.19 8.80
C ASN A 402 -18.65 -1.74 8.58
N LEU A 403 -18.50 -0.99 9.68
CA LEU A 403 -18.20 0.44 9.69
C LEU A 403 -17.27 0.78 10.86
N SER A 404 -16.54 1.88 10.73
CA SER A 404 -15.93 2.71 11.78
C SER A 404 -14.80 3.57 11.19
N ASN A 405 -14.10 3.09 10.14
CA ASN A 405 -12.84 3.70 9.70
C ASN A 405 -12.96 5.12 9.15
N ASN A 406 -14.10 5.49 8.59
CA ASN A 406 -14.27 6.80 7.98
C ASN A 406 -14.97 7.78 8.94
N ASP A 407 -15.80 7.30 9.87
CA ASP A 407 -16.59 8.13 10.76
C ASP A 407 -15.72 8.85 11.81
N ASN A 408 -15.81 10.19 11.87
CA ASN A 408 -15.00 11.02 12.78
C ASN A 408 -15.83 11.73 13.84
N ASP A 409 -17.13 11.88 13.61
CA ASP A 409 -18.08 12.47 14.54
C ASP A 409 -18.84 11.33 15.23
N MET A 410 -18.53 11.09 16.51
CA MET A 410 -19.01 9.90 17.23
C MET A 410 -20.52 9.97 17.51
N GLU A 411 -21.05 11.13 17.87
CA GLU A 411 -22.49 11.28 18.10
C GLU A 411 -23.27 11.02 16.82
N ARG A 412 -22.81 11.63 15.71
CA ARG A 412 -23.42 11.42 14.40
C ARG A 412 -23.28 9.97 13.95
N PHE A 413 -22.13 9.35 14.16
CA PHE A 413 -21.91 7.94 13.83
C PHE A 413 -22.92 7.05 14.57
N GLN A 414 -22.99 7.17 15.90
CA GLN A 414 -23.90 6.40 16.74
C GLN A 414 -25.37 6.63 16.37
N ALA A 415 -25.78 7.87 16.11
CA ALA A 415 -27.13 8.20 15.68
C ALA A 415 -27.50 7.45 14.38
N ASN A 416 -26.59 7.39 13.40
CA ASN A 416 -26.85 6.67 12.15
C ASN A 416 -26.90 5.15 12.35
N LEU A 417 -26.05 4.58 13.22
CA LEU A 417 -26.15 3.16 13.57
C LEU A 417 -27.52 2.83 14.19
N ARG A 418 -28.02 3.67 15.10
CA ARG A 418 -29.38 3.52 15.67
C ARG A 418 -30.47 3.66 14.61
N ASN A 419 -30.29 4.56 13.64
CA ASN A 419 -31.25 4.72 12.54
C ASN A 419 -31.36 3.46 11.66
N PHE A 420 -30.25 2.78 11.35
CA PHE A 420 -30.28 1.48 10.68
C PHE A 420 -31.10 0.46 11.47
N LEU A 421 -30.82 0.32 12.78
CA LEU A 421 -31.52 -0.62 13.65
C LEU A 421 -33.02 -0.32 13.75
N HIS A 422 -33.38 0.95 13.90
CA HIS A 422 -34.77 1.37 14.00
C HIS A 422 -35.58 1.00 12.77
N VAL A 423 -35.03 1.27 11.58
CA VAL A 423 -35.66 0.88 10.31
C VAL A 423 -35.75 -0.63 10.18
N ASN A 424 -34.67 -1.35 10.49
CA ASN A 424 -34.62 -2.80 10.35
C ASN A 424 -35.59 -3.51 11.30
N ARG A 425 -35.69 -3.08 12.57
CA ARG A 425 -36.65 -3.64 13.54
C ARG A 425 -38.10 -3.48 13.10
N ARG A 426 -38.47 -2.31 12.57
CA ARG A 426 -39.82 -2.08 12.01
C ARG A 426 -40.16 -3.03 10.87
N ARG A 427 -39.14 -3.55 10.17
CA ARG A 427 -39.25 -4.49 9.05
C ARG A 427 -38.96 -5.94 9.43
N GLY A 428 -38.64 -6.23 10.69
CA GLY A 428 -38.23 -7.56 11.13
C GLY A 428 -36.91 -8.06 10.53
N ILE A 429 -36.00 -7.16 10.14
CA ILE A 429 -34.73 -7.51 9.52
C ILE A 429 -33.67 -7.70 10.64
N PRO A 430 -33.17 -8.92 10.92
CA PRO A 430 -32.03 -9.12 11.81
C PRO A 430 -30.81 -8.35 11.32
N THR A 431 -30.14 -7.66 12.24
CA THR A 431 -28.95 -6.85 11.97
C THR A 431 -27.78 -7.37 12.77
N PHE A 432 -26.62 -7.46 12.13
CA PHE A 432 -25.37 -7.90 12.72
C PHE A 432 -24.29 -6.83 12.52
N PHE A 433 -23.49 -6.58 13.56
CA PHE A 433 -22.41 -5.61 13.50
C PHE A 433 -21.03 -6.27 13.42
N LEU A 434 -20.13 -5.70 12.63
CA LEU A 434 -18.71 -6.02 12.62
C LEU A 434 -17.93 -4.78 13.03
N LEU A 435 -17.09 -4.90 14.05
CA LEU A 435 -16.09 -3.88 14.35
C LEU A 435 -15.00 -3.93 13.27
N GLU A 436 -15.01 -2.93 12.38
CA GLU A 436 -14.12 -2.89 11.21
C GLU A 436 -12.65 -2.98 11.63
N ALA A 437 -11.91 -3.91 11.03
CA ALA A 437 -10.58 -4.24 11.49
C ALA A 437 -9.50 -3.35 10.86
N ASN A 438 -8.52 -2.94 11.67
CA ASN A 438 -7.29 -2.27 11.25
C ASN A 438 -6.04 -3.08 11.60
N HIS A 439 -4.91 -2.72 10.98
CA HIS A 439 -3.63 -3.38 11.20
C HIS A 439 -3.03 -3.19 12.61
N ASP A 440 -3.42 -2.11 13.30
CA ASP A 440 -2.96 -1.76 14.64
C ASP A 440 -4.12 -1.24 15.51
N ASP A 441 -3.93 -1.34 16.82
CA ASP A 441 -4.89 -0.88 17.83
C ASP A 441 -4.60 0.58 18.21
N ASN A 442 -4.82 1.50 17.27
CA ASN A 442 -4.54 2.92 17.51
C ASN A 442 -5.71 3.64 18.22
N PRO A 443 -5.45 4.75 18.96
CA PRO A 443 -6.49 5.42 19.74
C PRO A 443 -7.70 5.90 18.92
N ARG A 444 -7.51 6.20 17.63
CA ARG A 444 -8.59 6.65 16.75
C ARG A 444 -9.57 5.51 16.48
N ILE A 445 -9.08 4.32 16.14
CA ILE A 445 -9.97 3.17 15.89
C ILE A 445 -10.66 2.71 17.18
N GLN A 446 -9.94 2.68 18.31
CA GLN A 446 -10.52 2.37 19.63
C GLN A 446 -11.69 3.29 20.01
N LEU A 447 -11.58 4.59 19.71
CA LEU A 447 -12.66 5.54 19.98
C LEU A 447 -13.92 5.20 19.18
N ARG A 448 -13.77 4.85 17.90
CA ARG A 448 -14.88 4.49 17.02
C ARG A 448 -15.51 3.15 17.40
N HIS A 449 -14.69 2.17 17.73
CA HIS A 449 -15.17 0.86 18.20
C HIS A 449 -15.93 1.00 19.51
N ARG A 450 -15.46 1.83 20.46
CA ARG A 450 -16.23 2.15 21.67
C ARG A 450 -17.59 2.77 21.34
N ALA A 451 -17.62 3.78 20.47
CA ALA A 451 -18.87 4.41 20.07
C ALA A 451 -19.86 3.40 19.45
N MET A 452 -19.37 2.48 18.62
CA MET A 452 -20.16 1.40 18.03
C MET A 452 -20.61 0.38 19.08
N GLN A 453 -19.72 0.00 20.01
CA GLN A 453 -20.01 -0.94 21.10
C GLN A 453 -21.10 -0.39 22.04
N GLU A 454 -21.10 0.90 22.34
CA GLU A 454 -22.17 1.54 23.13
C GLU A 454 -23.55 1.39 22.45
N VAL A 455 -23.62 1.48 21.12
CA VAL A 455 -24.86 1.22 20.37
C VAL A 455 -25.20 -0.26 20.44
N ILE A 456 -24.23 -1.15 20.19
CA ILE A 456 -24.41 -2.61 20.25
C ILE A 456 -24.99 -3.05 21.60
N ASP A 457 -24.40 -2.56 22.69
CA ASP A 457 -24.78 -2.92 24.06
C ASP A 457 -26.15 -2.36 24.45
N SER A 458 -26.40 -1.07 24.15
CA SER A 458 -27.67 -0.42 24.47
C SER A 458 -28.85 -0.98 23.66
N GLU A 459 -28.58 -1.47 22.46
CA GLU A 459 -29.58 -1.99 21.54
C GLU A 459 -29.68 -3.53 21.55
N ASN A 460 -28.81 -4.21 22.34
CA ASN A 460 -28.69 -5.66 22.46
C ASN A 460 -28.63 -6.36 21.10
N VAL A 461 -27.70 -5.92 20.25
CA VAL A 461 -27.54 -6.43 18.88
C VAL A 461 -26.34 -7.37 18.80
N PRO A 462 -26.42 -8.51 18.09
CA PRO A 462 -25.24 -9.37 17.90
C PRO A 462 -24.12 -8.64 17.16
N ALA A 463 -22.89 -8.76 17.65
CA ALA A 463 -21.72 -8.17 17.05
C ALA A 463 -20.51 -9.12 17.06
N LEU A 464 -19.61 -8.91 16.10
CA LEU A 464 -18.34 -9.61 15.97
C LEU A 464 -17.20 -8.59 16.01
N ASP A 465 -16.31 -8.74 17.00
CA ASP A 465 -15.07 -7.97 17.06
C ASP A 465 -14.03 -8.55 16.10
N MET A 466 -14.10 -8.09 14.84
CA MET A 466 -13.19 -8.53 13.79
C MET A 466 -11.79 -7.92 13.96
N HIS A 467 -11.70 -6.75 14.60
CA HIS A 467 -10.44 -6.07 14.82
C HIS A 467 -9.54 -6.85 15.75
N HIS A 468 -10.03 -7.19 16.95
CA HIS A 468 -9.25 -7.94 17.91
C HIS A 468 -8.86 -9.31 17.37
N TYR A 469 -9.78 -10.00 16.69
CA TYR A 469 -9.48 -11.29 16.06
C TYR A 469 -8.33 -11.19 15.05
N LEU A 470 -8.34 -10.20 14.13
CA LEU A 470 -7.27 -10.09 13.13
C LEU A 470 -5.93 -9.63 13.74
N LEU A 471 -5.94 -8.86 14.82
CA LEU A 471 -4.71 -8.52 15.54
C LEU A 471 -4.04 -9.77 16.13
N GLN A 472 -4.81 -10.69 16.71
CA GLN A 472 -4.29 -11.98 17.19
C GLN A 472 -3.72 -12.86 16.08
N LYS A 473 -4.15 -12.63 14.83
CA LYS A 473 -3.76 -13.40 13.64
C LYS A 473 -2.68 -12.71 12.80
N SER A 474 -2.19 -11.55 13.25
CA SER A 474 -1.28 -10.67 12.49
C SER A 474 0.06 -11.31 12.08
N ASP A 475 0.48 -12.38 12.78
CA ASP A 475 1.69 -13.15 12.49
C ASP A 475 1.44 -14.52 11.81
N GLU A 476 0.21 -14.83 11.42
CA GLU A 476 -0.11 -16.07 10.69
C GLU A 476 0.08 -15.94 9.18
N GLY A 477 0.36 -14.74 8.67
CA GLY A 477 0.56 -14.48 7.25
C GLY A 477 0.53 -12.99 6.89
N PHE A 478 0.47 -12.70 5.59
CA PHE A 478 0.33 -11.34 5.08
C PHE A 478 -1.14 -10.92 5.07
N LEU A 479 -1.57 -10.23 6.13
CA LEU A 479 -2.99 -9.84 6.28
C LEU A 479 -3.37 -8.53 5.59
N TRP A 480 -2.42 -7.61 5.41
CA TRP A 480 -2.74 -6.20 5.10
C TRP A 480 -1.98 -5.70 3.87
N TRP A 481 -2.66 -4.89 3.05
CA TRP A 481 -2.05 -4.07 1.98
C TRP A 481 -1.80 -2.63 2.40
N ASP A 482 -2.43 -2.16 3.47
CA ASP A 482 -2.17 -0.86 4.10
C ASP A 482 -2.69 -0.92 5.54
N PHE A 483 -3.01 0.21 6.15
CA PHE A 483 -3.47 0.27 7.53
C PHE A 483 -4.88 -0.32 7.76
N VAL A 484 -5.66 -0.55 6.69
CA VAL A 484 -7.10 -0.90 6.73
C VAL A 484 -7.48 -2.05 5.78
N HIS A 485 -6.87 -2.14 4.61
CA HIS A 485 -7.31 -3.05 3.55
C HIS A 485 -6.62 -4.40 3.63
N LEU A 486 -7.45 -5.45 3.59
CA LEU A 486 -7.02 -6.83 3.76
C LEU A 486 -6.45 -7.39 2.45
N ALA A 487 -5.31 -8.06 2.55
CA ALA A 487 -4.85 -8.97 1.51
C ALA A 487 -5.70 -10.25 1.48
N ASP A 488 -5.52 -11.09 0.46
CA ASP A 488 -6.32 -12.30 0.26
C ASP A 488 -6.44 -13.18 1.51
N PHE A 489 -5.35 -13.39 2.23
CA PHE A 489 -5.40 -14.16 3.47
C PHE A 489 -6.23 -13.48 4.56
N GLY A 490 -6.11 -12.16 4.72
CA GLY A 490 -6.97 -11.39 5.63
C GLY A 490 -8.45 -11.45 5.24
N GLN A 491 -8.75 -11.37 3.94
CA GLN A 491 -10.10 -11.54 3.38
C GLN A 491 -10.67 -12.93 3.71
N ARG A 492 -9.85 -13.98 3.61
CA ARG A 492 -10.21 -15.36 4.00
C ARG A 492 -10.52 -15.45 5.50
N LEU A 493 -9.63 -14.96 6.36
CA LEU A 493 -9.80 -15.02 7.82
C LEU A 493 -11.06 -14.30 8.29
N LEU A 494 -11.34 -13.11 7.74
CA LEU A 494 -12.58 -12.38 8.02
C LEU A 494 -13.80 -13.21 7.62
N ALA A 495 -13.80 -13.73 6.39
CA ALA A 495 -14.93 -14.51 5.86
C ALA A 495 -15.21 -15.78 6.68
N GLU A 496 -14.16 -16.53 7.04
CA GLU A 496 -14.29 -17.75 7.84
C GLU A 496 -14.85 -17.44 9.23
N ARG A 497 -14.31 -16.41 9.90
CA ARG A 497 -14.77 -16.01 11.23
C ARG A 497 -16.20 -15.48 11.22
N LEU A 498 -16.55 -14.67 10.23
CA LEU A 498 -17.90 -14.16 10.08
C LEU A 498 -18.89 -15.28 9.73
N LEU A 499 -18.49 -16.25 8.91
CA LEU A 499 -19.34 -17.40 8.58
C LEU A 499 -19.69 -18.20 9.83
N GLU A 500 -18.69 -18.50 10.68
CA GLU A 500 -18.92 -19.16 11.98
C GLU A 500 -19.90 -18.38 12.86
N PHE A 501 -19.79 -17.05 12.86
CA PHE A 501 -20.67 -16.18 13.61
C PHE A 501 -22.11 -16.17 13.07
N LEU A 502 -22.29 -16.13 11.74
CA LEU A 502 -23.62 -16.02 11.13
C LEU A 502 -24.39 -17.34 11.08
N LEU A 503 -23.71 -18.49 11.00
CA LEU A 503 -24.35 -19.80 10.82
C LEU A 503 -25.44 -20.10 11.85
N PRO A 504 -25.22 -19.96 13.18
CA PRO A 504 -26.27 -20.22 14.18
C PRO A 504 -27.49 -19.31 14.05
N HIS A 505 -27.34 -18.12 13.48
CA HIS A 505 -28.42 -17.14 13.34
C HIS A 505 -29.21 -17.29 12.05
N LEU A 506 -28.55 -17.70 10.96
CA LEU A 506 -29.14 -17.71 9.63
C LEU A 506 -29.50 -19.11 9.12
N CYS A 507 -29.04 -20.15 9.82
CA CYS A 507 -29.13 -21.54 9.38
C CYS A 507 -29.31 -22.49 10.58
N PRO A 508 -30.39 -22.34 11.37
CA PRO A 508 -30.66 -23.22 12.49
C PRO A 508 -30.90 -24.66 12.01
N GLU A 509 -30.43 -25.66 12.76
CA GLU A 509 -30.52 -27.09 12.41
C GLU A 509 -31.96 -27.63 12.34
N SER A 510 -32.95 -26.87 12.79
CA SER A 510 -34.37 -27.22 12.64
C SER A 510 -35.17 -26.00 12.20
N ASP A 511 -36.08 -26.18 11.23
CA ASP A 511 -37.13 -25.20 10.88
C ASP A 511 -38.17 -24.98 12.00
N ALA A 512 -37.93 -25.50 13.21
CA ALA A 512 -38.72 -25.12 14.37
C ALA A 512 -38.58 -23.60 14.57
N PRO A 513 -39.68 -22.84 14.72
CA PRO A 513 -39.60 -21.41 14.97
C PRO A 513 -38.68 -21.19 16.16
N PRO A 514 -37.69 -20.28 16.05
CA PRO A 514 -36.72 -20.09 17.11
C PRO A 514 -37.49 -19.76 18.39
N PRO A 515 -37.20 -20.42 19.54
CA PRO A 515 -37.72 -19.94 20.80
C PRO A 515 -37.33 -18.47 20.92
N LEU A 516 -38.28 -17.60 21.28
CA LEU A 516 -38.03 -16.19 21.58
C LEU A 516 -36.78 -16.11 22.46
N ALA A 517 -35.65 -15.73 21.86
CA ALA A 517 -34.36 -15.92 22.48
C ALA A 517 -34.21 -14.92 23.62
N THR A 518 -34.22 -15.41 24.86
CA THR A 518 -33.56 -14.71 25.95
C THR A 518 -32.07 -14.72 25.63
N PRO A 519 -31.42 -13.55 25.48
CA PRO A 519 -30.03 -13.51 25.02
C PRO A 519 -29.10 -14.21 26.01
N PRO A 520 -28.07 -14.91 25.54
CA PRO A 520 -27.01 -15.41 26.41
C PRO A 520 -26.37 -14.22 27.12
N ARG A 521 -26.35 -14.22 28.44
CA ARG A 521 -25.52 -13.28 29.20
C ARG A 521 -24.06 -13.56 28.82
N LEU A 522 -23.44 -12.65 28.07
CA LEU A 522 -21.99 -12.61 27.91
C LEU A 522 -21.36 -12.24 29.27
N SER A 523 -21.22 -13.23 30.16
CA SER A 523 -20.41 -13.10 31.37
C SER A 523 -18.93 -13.29 31.01
N GLY A 524 -18.38 -12.27 30.36
CA GLY A 524 -16.97 -12.18 30.03
C GLY A 524 -16.55 -10.71 30.03
N ARG A 525 -16.68 -10.04 31.19
CA ARG A 525 -15.99 -8.77 31.40
C ARG A 525 -14.50 -9.04 31.24
N VAL A 526 -13.92 -8.53 30.16
CA VAL A 526 -12.48 -8.31 30.07
C VAL A 526 -12.18 -7.24 31.11
N GLU A 527 -11.59 -7.62 32.25
CA GLU A 527 -11.05 -6.63 33.18
C GLU A 527 -9.99 -5.82 32.43
N PRO A 528 -10.02 -4.47 32.52
CA PRO A 528 -8.97 -3.66 31.92
C PRO A 528 -7.62 -4.06 32.51
N PRO A 529 -6.54 -4.06 31.71
CA PRO A 529 -5.20 -4.37 32.20
C PRO A 529 -4.89 -3.45 33.38
N ASN A 530 -4.48 -4.06 34.48
CA ASN A 530 -4.10 -3.37 35.70
C ASN A 530 -2.87 -2.50 35.41
N VAL A 531 -3.09 -1.21 35.15
CA VAL A 531 -2.00 -0.24 34.95
C VAL A 531 -1.44 0.07 36.35
N GLY A 532 -0.48 -0.76 36.77
CA GLY A 532 0.31 -0.51 37.97
C GLY A 532 1.17 0.73 37.77
N SER A 533 1.01 1.67 38.70
CA SER A 533 1.85 2.85 38.93
C SER A 533 3.27 2.51 39.34
#